data_AF-A0A1N6LXJ3-F1
#
_entry.id   AF-A0A1N6LXJ3-F1
#
_cell.length_a   1.000
_cell.length_b   1.000
_cell.length_c   1.000
_cell.angle_alpha   90.00
_cell.angle_beta   90.00
_cell.angle_gamma   90.00
#
_symmetry.space_group_name_H-M   'P 1'
#
loop_
_entity.id
_entity.type
_entity.pdbx_description
1 polymer ?
#
loop_
_entity_poly.entity_id
_entity_poly.type
_entity_poly.pdbx_seq_one_letter_code
_entity_poly.pdbx_strand_id
1 'polypeptide(L)'
;MENNNNFLSTFNSITPKPNVFSQQTFMNFMKANKNVHQDTNKLITEDELKKHGKPHDCWIVFNGTVYDITYYLKHHPGGYDHLLEYAGKDITEDFRNIHQWVNIGLILENCKVGNLIIDSK
;
A
#
# COMPACT_ATOMS: atom_id res chain seq x y z
N MET A 1 37.31 -19.90 -40.96
CA MET A 1 37.66 -20.14 -39.54
C MET A 1 36.89 -19.12 -38.72
N GLU A 2 35.67 -19.47 -38.36
CA GLU A 2 34.85 -18.69 -37.43
C GLU A 2 35.10 -19.22 -36.00
N ASN A 3 35.36 -18.31 -35.07
CA ASN A 3 35.30 -18.53 -33.63
C ASN A 3 35.02 -17.14 -33.00
N ASN A 4 33.77 -16.80 -32.65
CA ASN A 4 33.11 -17.01 -31.34
C ASN A 4 33.93 -16.43 -30.17
N ASN A 5 33.45 -15.61 -29.24
CA ASN A 5 32.08 -15.34 -28.76
C ASN A 5 32.06 -14.14 -27.80
N ASN A 6 30.97 -13.35 -27.88
CA ASN A 6 30.14 -12.83 -26.78
C ASN A 6 30.77 -12.10 -25.58
N PHE A 7 30.58 -10.77 -25.53
CA PHE A 7 30.25 -10.12 -24.24
C PHE A 7 29.32 -8.89 -24.31
N LEU A 8 28.79 -8.48 -25.47
CA LEU A 8 28.09 -7.19 -25.57
C LEU A 8 26.76 -7.25 -26.34
N SER A 9 25.93 -8.26 -26.10
CA SER A 9 24.64 -8.41 -26.81
C SER A 9 23.41 -8.65 -25.94
N THR A 10 23.34 -8.09 -24.73
CA THR A 10 22.05 -8.09 -24.00
C THR A 10 21.82 -6.93 -23.03
N PHE A 11 22.08 -5.68 -23.44
CA PHE A 11 21.24 -4.57 -22.96
C PHE A 11 20.02 -4.44 -23.85
N ASN A 12 19.25 -5.54 -23.92
CA ASN A 12 17.97 -5.54 -24.61
C ASN A 12 16.99 -4.65 -23.82
N SER A 13 16.65 -3.53 -24.44
CA SER A 13 15.36 -2.88 -24.35
C SER A 13 14.89 -2.52 -22.93
N ILE A 14 15.25 -1.32 -22.47
CA ILE A 14 14.48 -0.62 -21.43
C ILE A 14 13.22 -0.06 -22.12
N THR A 15 12.33 -0.95 -22.55
CA THR A 15 10.92 -0.61 -22.68
C THR A 15 10.30 -0.90 -21.32
N PRO A 16 9.64 0.07 -20.66
CA PRO A 16 8.95 -0.21 -19.42
C PRO A 16 7.93 -1.33 -19.67
N LYS A 17 8.07 -2.46 -18.97
CA LYS A 17 7.11 -3.55 -19.04
C LYS A 17 5.72 -3.01 -18.67
N PRO A 18 4.66 -3.34 -19.43
CA PRO A 18 3.32 -2.86 -19.14
C PRO A 18 2.86 -3.44 -17.80
N ASN A 19 2.37 -2.60 -16.89
CA ASN A 19 1.71 -2.95 -15.63
C ASN A 19 2.50 -3.84 -14.65
N VAL A 20 3.70 -3.41 -14.23
CA VAL A 20 4.34 -4.00 -13.04
C VAL A 20 3.74 -3.38 -11.79
N PHE A 21 2.92 -4.12 -11.04
CA PHE A 21 2.47 -3.70 -9.72
C PHE A 21 3.54 -4.10 -8.68
N SER A 22 4.20 -3.10 -8.10
CA SER A 22 5.19 -3.26 -7.03
C SER A 22 5.13 -2.10 -6.04
N GLN A 23 5.71 -2.26 -4.85
CA GLN A 23 5.83 -1.16 -3.88
C GLN A 23 6.54 0.07 -4.47
N GLN A 24 7.59 -0.13 -5.29
CA GLN A 24 8.28 0.99 -5.92
C GLN A 24 7.37 1.76 -6.89
N THR A 25 6.60 1.04 -7.71
CA THR A 25 5.67 1.68 -8.66
C THR A 25 4.55 2.42 -7.94
N PHE A 26 4.08 1.89 -6.81
CA PHE A 26 3.12 2.55 -5.94
C PHE A 26 3.69 3.86 -5.36
N MET A 27 4.88 3.80 -4.77
CA MET A 27 5.53 4.98 -4.21
C MET A 27 5.77 6.07 -5.25
N ASN A 28 6.14 5.69 -6.47
CA ASN A 28 6.28 6.65 -7.58
C ASN A 28 4.94 7.26 -7.98
N PHE A 29 3.88 6.45 -8.05
CA PHE A 29 2.52 6.91 -8.34
C PHE A 29 2.02 7.90 -7.28
N MET A 30 2.19 7.60 -6.00
CA MET A 30 1.77 8.48 -4.89
C MET A 30 2.63 9.74 -4.76
N LYS A 31 3.90 9.71 -5.18
CA LYS A 31 4.72 10.93 -5.25
C LYS A 31 4.24 11.89 -6.35
N ALA A 32 3.77 11.35 -7.47
CA ALA A 32 3.23 12.13 -8.57
C ALA A 32 1.80 12.64 -8.30
N ASN A 33 1.01 11.87 -7.53
CA ASN A 33 -0.38 12.16 -7.20
C ASN A 33 -0.48 12.44 -5.70
N LYS A 34 -0.58 13.72 -5.33
CA LYS A 34 -0.70 14.19 -3.93
C LYS A 34 -1.69 13.33 -3.12
N ASN A 35 -1.47 13.27 -1.81
CA ASN A 35 -2.33 12.63 -0.80
C ASN A 35 -3.80 12.60 -1.21
N VAL A 36 -4.40 11.39 -1.24
CA VAL A 36 -5.81 11.20 -1.64
C VAL A 36 -6.74 12.01 -0.72
N HIS A 37 -6.35 12.15 0.54
CA HIS A 37 -7.08 12.90 1.57
C HIS A 37 -6.33 14.20 1.91
N GLN A 38 -6.96 15.34 1.63
CA GLN A 38 -6.34 16.66 1.83
C GLN A 38 -6.30 17.09 3.30
N ASP A 39 -7.26 16.64 4.09
CA ASP A 39 -7.31 16.85 5.54
C ASP A 39 -7.10 15.51 6.25
N THR A 40 -6.02 15.40 7.02
CA THR A 40 -5.64 14.19 7.75
C THR A 40 -5.80 14.33 9.27
N ASN A 41 -6.45 15.41 9.73
CA ASN A 41 -6.78 15.63 11.14
C ASN A 41 -8.13 15.02 11.54
N LYS A 42 -8.78 14.27 10.63
CA LYS A 42 -10.06 13.62 10.87
C LYS A 42 -9.94 12.57 11.99
N LEU A 43 -10.89 12.57 12.91
CA LEU A 43 -11.12 11.49 13.86
C LEU A 43 -12.13 10.51 13.26
N ILE A 44 -11.80 9.23 13.27
CA ILE A 44 -12.54 8.18 12.59
C ILE A 44 -12.97 7.16 13.63
N THR A 45 -14.25 6.83 13.69
CA THR A 45 -14.76 5.80 14.60
C THR A 45 -14.60 4.42 13.98
N GLU A 46 -14.67 3.36 14.80
CA GLU A 46 -14.68 1.99 14.27
C GLU A 46 -15.86 1.74 13.32
N ASP A 47 -17.02 2.32 13.59
CA ASP A 47 -18.20 2.17 12.75
C ASP A 47 -18.07 2.88 11.40
N GLU A 48 -17.35 4.00 11.35
CA GLU A 48 -16.98 4.62 10.08
C GLU A 48 -15.97 3.74 9.33
N LEU A 49 -14.91 3.29 10.01
CA LEU A 49 -13.87 2.43 9.42
C LEU A 49 -14.48 1.20 8.72
N LYS A 50 -15.43 0.52 9.36
CA LYS A 50 -16.09 -0.69 8.82
C LYS A 50 -16.84 -0.44 7.50
N LYS A 51 -17.24 0.80 7.20
CA LYS A 51 -17.90 1.12 5.92
C LYS A 51 -16.93 1.04 4.74
N HIS A 52 -15.64 1.27 5.00
CA HIS A 52 -14.55 1.27 4.02
C HIS A 52 -13.90 -0.12 3.92
N GLY A 53 -14.74 -1.15 3.79
CA GLY A 53 -14.35 -2.56 3.75
C GLY A 53 -14.37 -3.18 2.34
N LYS A 54 -14.29 -2.37 1.26
CA LYS A 54 -14.53 -2.83 -0.11
C LYS A 54 -13.29 -2.68 -1.02
N PRO A 55 -13.14 -3.51 -2.06
CA PRO A 55 -12.07 -3.41 -3.06
C PRO A 55 -11.76 -2.01 -3.62
N HIS A 56 -12.78 -1.18 -3.81
CA HIS A 56 -12.69 0.16 -4.38
C HIS A 56 -12.74 1.27 -3.32
N ASP A 57 -12.81 0.90 -2.05
CA ASP A 57 -12.94 1.78 -0.88
C ASP A 57 -12.50 0.98 0.36
N CYS A 58 -11.17 0.87 0.52
CA CYS A 58 -10.52 -0.05 1.43
C CYS A 58 -9.63 0.70 2.42
N TRP A 59 -10.05 0.79 3.67
CA TRP A 59 -9.27 1.40 4.74
C TRP A 59 -8.78 0.35 5.72
N ILE A 60 -7.66 0.63 6.37
CA ILE A 60 -7.10 -0.15 7.46
C ILE A 60 -6.63 0.77 8.59
N VAL A 61 -6.43 0.21 9.77
CA VAL A 61 -5.78 0.89 10.88
C VAL A 61 -4.43 0.24 11.18
N PHE A 62 -3.42 1.09 11.41
CA PHE A 62 -2.14 0.67 11.96
C PHE A 62 -1.69 1.68 13.01
N ASN A 63 -1.42 1.21 14.24
CA ASN A 63 -1.05 2.03 15.39
C ASN A 63 -1.99 3.24 15.60
N GLY A 64 -3.30 3.03 15.48
CA GLY A 64 -4.31 4.08 15.63
C GLY A 64 -4.37 5.10 14.49
N THR A 65 -3.57 4.96 13.44
CA THR A 65 -3.68 5.79 12.22
C THR A 65 -4.48 5.04 11.16
N VAL A 66 -5.41 5.73 10.52
CA VAL A 66 -6.24 5.16 9.44
C VAL A 66 -5.61 5.48 8.08
N TYR A 67 -5.46 4.46 7.25
CA TYR A 67 -4.91 4.56 5.89
C TYR A 67 -5.89 4.05 4.86
N ASP A 68 -6.04 4.79 3.76
CA ASP A 68 -6.75 4.36 2.57
C ASP A 68 -5.80 3.61 1.65
N ILE A 69 -5.94 2.30 1.63
CA ILE A 69 -5.07 1.38 0.87
C ILE A 69 -5.68 0.95 -0.46
N THR A 70 -6.78 1.58 -0.90
CA THR A 70 -7.50 1.22 -2.13
C THR A 70 -6.55 1.08 -3.34
N TYR A 71 -5.65 2.05 -3.52
CA TYR A 71 -4.66 2.00 -4.60
C TYR A 71 -3.47 1.09 -4.31
N TYR A 72 -3.19 0.80 -3.03
CA TYR A 72 -2.07 -0.05 -2.64
C TYR A 72 -2.37 -1.55 -2.80
N LEU A 73 -3.64 -1.97 -2.75
CA LEU A 73 -4.03 -3.39 -2.79
C LEU A 73 -3.33 -4.18 -3.90
N LYS A 74 -3.24 -3.63 -5.13
CA LYS A 74 -2.59 -4.32 -6.27
C LYS A 74 -1.07 -4.36 -6.19
N HIS A 75 -0.47 -3.46 -5.42
CA HIS A 75 0.98 -3.29 -5.26
C HIS A 75 1.54 -4.00 -4.02
N HIS A 76 0.67 -4.59 -3.21
CA HIS A 76 1.05 -5.34 -2.02
C HIS A 76 1.83 -6.63 -2.39
N PRO A 77 3.08 -6.81 -1.92
CA PRO A 77 3.88 -8.00 -2.26
C PRO A 77 3.27 -9.31 -1.77
N GLY A 78 2.54 -9.27 -0.65
CA GLY A 78 1.83 -10.43 -0.12
C GLY A 78 0.56 -10.81 -0.89
N GLY A 79 0.22 -10.08 -1.97
CA GLY A 79 -0.94 -10.36 -2.80
C GLY A 79 -2.17 -9.51 -2.47
N TYR A 80 -3.01 -9.31 -3.49
CA TYR A 80 -4.23 -8.50 -3.42
C TYR A 80 -5.26 -9.11 -2.46
N ASP A 81 -5.61 -10.38 -2.67
CA ASP A 81 -6.70 -11.05 -1.92
C ASP A 81 -6.38 -11.13 -0.42
N HIS A 82 -5.12 -11.45 -0.08
CA HIS A 82 -4.68 -11.53 1.32
C HIS A 82 -4.78 -10.21 2.08
N LEU A 83 -4.49 -9.08 1.42
CA LEU A 83 -4.64 -7.77 2.07
C LEU A 83 -6.11 -7.35 2.16
N LEU A 84 -6.93 -7.72 1.17
CA LEU A 84 -8.35 -7.39 1.13
C LEU A 84 -9.13 -8.02 2.31
N GLU A 85 -8.70 -9.16 2.83
CA GLU A 85 -9.27 -9.78 4.04
C GLU A 85 -9.25 -8.86 5.27
N TYR A 86 -8.37 -7.86 5.27
CA TYR A 86 -8.21 -6.88 6.35
C TYR A 86 -8.96 -5.56 6.11
N ALA A 87 -9.73 -5.45 5.04
CA ALA A 87 -10.48 -4.23 4.73
C ALA A 87 -11.43 -3.85 5.88
N GLY A 88 -11.36 -2.59 6.32
CA GLY A 88 -12.14 -2.04 7.42
C GLY A 88 -11.70 -2.50 8.81
N LYS A 89 -10.45 -2.98 8.97
CA LYS A 89 -9.96 -3.54 10.25
C LYS A 89 -8.67 -2.86 10.73
N ASP A 90 -8.40 -3.02 12.02
CA ASP A 90 -7.08 -2.76 12.59
C ASP A 90 -6.17 -3.96 12.35
N ILE A 91 -5.04 -3.71 11.69
CA ILE A 91 -4.06 -4.73 11.30
C ILE A 91 -2.80 -4.68 12.17
N THR A 92 -2.80 -3.90 13.24
CA THR A 92 -1.60 -3.60 14.02
C THR A 92 -0.90 -4.84 14.54
N GLU A 93 -1.65 -5.79 15.10
CA GLU A 93 -1.09 -7.03 15.65
C GLU A 93 -0.60 -7.97 14.55
N ASP A 94 -1.44 -8.25 13.55
CA ASP A 94 -1.09 -9.12 12.42
C ASP A 94 0.11 -8.59 11.63
N PHE A 95 0.18 -7.28 11.41
CA PHE A 95 1.30 -6.63 10.74
C PHE A 95 2.60 -6.78 11.55
N ARG A 96 2.55 -6.63 12.88
CA ARG A 96 3.74 -6.86 13.73
C ARG A 96 4.17 -8.32 13.72
N ASN A 97 3.24 -9.27 13.56
CA ASN A 97 3.61 -10.69 13.52
C ASN A 97 4.27 -11.08 12.18
N ILE A 98 3.78 -10.52 11.06
CA ILE A 98 4.19 -10.94 9.71
C ILE A 98 5.27 -10.01 9.11
N HIS A 99 5.16 -8.71 9.35
CA HIS A 99 5.89 -7.65 8.64
C HIS A 99 6.62 -6.67 9.58
N GLN A 100 7.05 -7.10 10.78
CA GLN A 100 7.69 -6.22 11.78
C GLN A 100 8.86 -5.36 11.28
N TRP A 101 9.58 -5.79 10.24
CA TRP A 101 10.71 -5.08 9.64
C TRP A 101 10.31 -4.11 8.53
N VAL A 102 9.05 -4.09 8.12
CA VAL A 102 8.54 -3.23 7.04
C VAL A 102 8.14 -1.87 7.60
N ASN A 103 8.68 -0.80 7.03
CA ASN A 103 8.26 0.55 7.37
C ASN A 103 6.98 0.93 6.62
N ILE A 104 5.83 0.57 7.20
CA ILE A 104 4.51 0.89 6.64
C ILE A 104 4.25 2.40 6.56
N GLY A 105 4.78 3.20 7.49
CA GLY A 105 4.62 4.65 7.49
C GLY A 105 5.28 5.32 6.28
N LEU A 106 6.42 4.78 5.84
CA LEU A 106 7.06 5.21 4.59
C LEU A 106 6.23 4.82 3.37
N ILE A 107 5.71 3.59 3.33
CA ILE A 107 4.96 3.09 2.18
C ILE A 107 3.62 3.84 2.04
N LEU A 108 2.89 4.00 3.15
CA LEU A 108 1.53 4.55 3.17
C LEU A 108 1.49 6.04 3.56
N GLU A 109 2.62 6.75 3.49
CA GLU A 109 2.71 8.17 3.88
C GLU A 109 1.63 9.05 3.22
N ASN A 110 1.37 8.79 1.93
CA ASN A 110 0.40 9.52 1.13
C ASN A 110 -1.00 8.86 1.09
N CYS A 111 -1.27 7.97 2.02
CA CYS A 111 -2.55 7.27 2.17
C CYS A 111 -3.25 7.61 3.48
N LYS A 112 -2.69 8.48 4.31
CA LYS A 112 -3.27 8.80 5.61
C LYS A 112 -4.63 9.47 5.43
N VAL A 113 -5.63 8.97 6.15
CA VAL A 113 -6.98 9.55 6.22
C VAL A 113 -7.17 10.34 7.52
N GLY A 114 -6.67 9.80 8.63
CA GLY A 114 -6.96 10.36 9.96
C GLY A 114 -6.46 9.45 11.08
N ASN A 115 -6.98 9.67 12.28
CA ASN A 115 -6.70 8.82 13.45
C ASN A 115 -7.98 8.12 13.92
N LEU A 116 -7.84 6.87 14.33
CA LEU A 116 -8.93 6.11 14.95
C LEU A 116 -9.20 6.68 16.35
N ILE A 117 -10.46 6.98 16.64
CA ILE A 117 -10.93 7.26 18.00
C ILE A 117 -11.65 6.03 18.52
N ILE A 118 -11.20 5.55 19.67
CA ILE A 118 -11.89 4.54 20.45
C ILE A 118 -12.72 5.31 21.46
N ASP A 119 -14.04 5.23 21.37
CA ASP A 119 -14.91 5.82 22.37
C ASP A 119 -14.59 5.16 23.71
N SER A 120 -13.99 5.94 24.62
CA SER A 120 -13.83 5.54 26.01
C SER A 120 -15.23 5.35 26.60
N LYS A 121 -15.64 4.10 26.81
CA LYS A 121 -16.84 3.77 27.59
C LYS A 121 -16.72 4.25 29.03
#